data_AF-A0A920SJ89-F1
#
_entry.id   AF-A0A920SJ89-F1
#
_cell.length_a   1.000
_cell.length_b   1.000
_cell.length_c   1.000
_cell.angle_alpha   90.00
_cell.angle_beta   90.00
_cell.angle_gamma   90.00
#
_symmetry.space_group_name_H-M   'P 1'
#
loop_
_entity.id
_entity.type
_entity.pdbx_description
1 polymer ?
#
loop_
_entity_poly.entity_id
_entity_poly.type
_entity_poly.pdbx_seq_one_letter_code
_entity_poly.pdbx_strand_id
1 'polypeptide(L)' 'MFTEFGRRTHDNGSGTDHGAGGAAFMFGDAVKGGQYSEFPSMEINDLEQGDVVPNYDFRGLYTTILEDLGGSRRQTDRRW' A
#
# COMPACT_ATOMS: atom_id res chain seq x y z
N MET A 1 4.02 6.18 -7.51
CA MET A 1 2.78 6.98 -7.43
C MET A 1 1.89 6.38 -6.36
N PHE A 2 1.50 7.14 -5.34
CA PHE A 2 0.56 6.70 -4.30
C PHE A 2 -0.84 7.28 -4.57
N THR A 3 -1.88 6.56 -4.17
CA THR A 3 -3.28 7.01 -4.21
C THR A 3 -3.95 6.81 -2.85
N GLU A 4 -4.67 7.84 -2.41
CA GLU A 4 -5.50 7.84 -1.20
C GLU A 4 -6.97 7.50 -1.48
N PHE A 5 -7.32 7.17 -2.73
CA PHE A 5 -8.71 6.98 -3.16
C PHE A 5 -9.26 5.57 -2.84
N GLY A 6 -8.97 5.04 -1.65
CA GLY A 6 -9.54 3.78 -1.17
C GLY A 6 -11.04 3.87 -0.91
N ARG A 7 -11.71 2.72 -0.80
CA ARG A 7 -13.15 2.63 -0.54
C ARG A 7 -13.42 1.67 0.61
N ARG A 8 -14.47 1.94 1.38
CA ARG A 8 -14.99 0.98 2.37
C ARG A 8 -15.56 -0.24 1.68
N THR A 9 -15.53 -1.38 2.36
CA THR A 9 -16.04 -2.66 1.84
C THR A 9 -17.57 -2.72 1.82
N HIS A 10 -18.23 -1.91 2.66
CA HIS A 10 -19.69 -1.91 2.81
C HIS A 10 -20.39 -0.84 1.93
N ASP A 11 -21.54 -1.20 1.39
CA ASP A 11 -22.43 -0.30 0.61
C ASP A 11 -23.24 0.61 1.53
N ASN A 12 -23.34 1.89 1.19
CA ASN A 12 -24.13 2.90 1.91
C ASN A 12 -25.50 3.16 1.27
N GLY A 13 -25.91 2.36 0.29
CA GLY A 13 -27.16 2.49 -0.47
C GLY A 13 -27.04 3.35 -1.73
N SER A 14 -25.87 3.96 -1.95
CA SER A 14 -25.54 4.73 -3.16
C SER A 14 -24.15 4.38 -3.72
N GLY A 15 -23.55 3.29 -3.24
CA GLY A 15 -22.16 2.93 -3.48
C GLY A 15 -21.41 2.79 -2.15
N THR A 16 -20.10 2.96 -2.15
CA THR A 16 -19.30 2.85 -0.91
C THR A 16 -18.93 4.22 -0.34
N ASP A 17 -18.35 4.27 0.85
CA ASP A 17 -17.71 5.50 1.36
C ASP A 17 -16.23 5.55 0.95
N HIS A 18 -15.61 6.72 1.07
CA HIS A 18 -14.15 6.85 1.05
C HIS A 18 -13.59 6.04 2.23
N GLY A 19 -12.63 5.18 1.96
CA GLY A 19 -12.00 4.35 2.98
C GLY A 19 -10.52 4.63 3.17
N ALA A 20 -9.98 4.13 4.29
CA ALA A 20 -8.61 4.37 4.74
C ALA A 20 -7.52 3.66 3.91
N GLY A 21 -7.92 2.66 3.10
CA GLY A 21 -7.02 1.93 2.21
C GLY A 21 -6.49 2.77 1.05
N GLY A 22 -5.49 2.24 0.35
CA GLY A 22 -4.90 2.88 -0.82
C GLY A 22 -4.00 1.93 -1.59
N ALA A 23 -3.35 2.43 -2.62
CA ALA A 23 -2.39 1.67 -3.42
C ALA A 23 -1.20 2.53 -3.81
N ALA A 24 -0.07 1.87 -4.09
CA ALA A 24 1.08 2.52 -4.68
C ALA A 24 1.59 1.72 -5.88
N PHE A 25 1.96 2.45 -6.93
CA PHE A 25 2.47 1.91 -8.19
C PHE A 25 3.88 2.40 -8.45
N MET A 26 4.73 1.53 -8.99
CA MET A 26 6.09 1.86 -9.40
C MET A 26 6.34 1.29 -10.80
N PHE A 27 7.00 2.08 -11.65
CA PHE A 27 7.23 1.75 -13.06
C PHE A 27 8.66 2.13 -13.45
N GLY A 28 9.25 1.42 -14.40
CA GLY A 28 10.59 1.68 -14.95
C GLY A 28 11.40 0.40 -15.15
N ASP A 29 12.44 0.47 -15.98
CA ASP A 29 13.25 -0.70 -16.37
C ASP A 29 13.96 -1.37 -15.18
N ALA A 30 14.31 -0.60 -14.15
CA ALA A 30 14.93 -1.11 -12.93
C ALA A 30 13.92 -1.69 -11.92
N VAL A 31 12.61 -1.62 -12.20
CA VAL A 31 11.58 -2.14 -11.30
C VAL A 31 11.43 -3.64 -11.50
N LYS A 32 11.74 -4.40 -10.46
CA LYS A 32 11.30 -5.79 -10.38
C LYS A 32 9.79 -5.78 -10.15
N GLY A 33 9.02 -6.20 -11.16
CA GLY A 33 7.56 -6.22 -11.07
C GLY A 33 7.05 -7.25 -10.06
N GLY A 34 5.80 -7.05 -9.62
CA GLY A 34 5.10 -7.93 -8.68
C GLY A 34 4.19 -7.15 -7.74
N GLN A 35 3.39 -7.87 -6.96
CA GLN A 35 2.70 -7.31 -5.80
C GLN A 35 3.66 -7.35 -4.62
N TYR A 36 3.81 -6.22 -3.97
CA TYR A 36 4.55 -6.06 -2.73
C TYR A 36 3.54 -5.65 -1.66
N SER A 37 3.70 -6.22 -0.45
CA SER A 37 2.69 -6.26 0.63
C SER A 37 1.57 -7.27 0.43
N GLU A 38 0.98 -7.68 1.54
CA GLU A 38 -0.24 -8.49 1.57
C GLU A 38 -1.45 -7.60 1.27
N PHE A 39 -2.44 -8.16 0.58
CA PHE A 39 -3.72 -7.49 0.46
C PHE A 39 -4.47 -7.63 1.81
N PRO A 40 -4.97 -6.53 2.41
CA PRO A 40 -5.64 -6.61 3.70
C PRO A 40 -6.94 -7.43 3.60
N SER A 41 -7.32 -8.06 4.72
CA SER A 41 -8.58 -8.79 4.80
C SER A 41 -9.78 -7.86 4.53
N MET A 42 -10.81 -8.41 3.89
CA MET A 42 -12.10 -7.74 3.68
C MET A 42 -13.21 -8.36 4.53
N GLU A 43 -12.88 -9.34 5.37
CA GLU A 43 -13.84 -9.97 6.29
C GLU A 43 -14.28 -8.95 7.34
N ILE A 44 -15.58 -8.94 7.67
CA ILE A 44 -16.20 -7.93 8.55
C ILE A 44 -15.48 -7.83 9.91
N ASN A 45 -15.00 -8.96 10.44
CA ASN A 45 -14.35 -9.02 11.74
C ASN A 45 -12.91 -8.44 11.75
N ASP A 46 -12.32 -8.25 10.57
CA ASP A 46 -10.96 -7.74 10.41
C ASP A 46 -10.93 -6.24 10.05
N LEU A 47 -12.11 -5.61 9.91
CA LEU A 47 -12.24 -4.19 9.57
C LEU A 47 -12.16 -3.30 10.80
N GLU A 48 -11.54 -2.14 10.66
CA GLU A 48 -11.55 -1.09 11.69
C GLU A 48 -12.54 0.00 11.26
N GLN A 49 -13.63 0.19 11.99
CA GLN A 49 -14.67 1.17 11.66
C GLN A 49 -15.25 1.02 10.24
N GLY A 50 -15.24 -0.19 9.69
CA GLY A 50 -15.70 -0.51 8.33
C GLY A 50 -14.64 -0.31 7.23
N ASP A 51 -13.41 0.03 7.62
CA ASP A 51 -12.26 0.20 6.73
C ASP A 51 -11.35 -1.04 6.74
N VAL A 52 -10.78 -1.37 5.58
CA VAL A 52 -9.63 -2.29 5.54
C VAL A 52 -8.48 -1.67 6.32
N VAL A 53 -7.77 -2.48 7.09
CA VAL A 53 -6.66 -1.99 7.93
C VAL A 53 -5.39 -1.86 7.09
N PRO A 54 -4.81 -0.64 6.92
CA PRO A 54 -3.58 -0.46 6.16
C PRO A 54 -2.41 -1.18 6.84
N ASN A 55 -1.70 -2.00 6.07
CA ASN A 55 -0.54 -2.77 6.55
C ASN A 55 0.81 -2.22 6.04
N TYR A 56 0.78 -1.13 5.27
CA TYR A 56 1.98 -0.49 4.75
C TYR A 56 1.82 1.03 4.69
N ASP A 57 2.84 1.75 5.17
CA ASP A 57 2.86 3.21 5.18
C ASP A 57 3.56 3.74 3.91
N PHE A 58 2.86 4.55 3.11
CA PHE A 58 3.39 5.12 1.88
C PHE A 58 4.69 5.94 2.11
N ARG A 59 4.89 6.51 3.30
CA ARG A 59 6.12 7.22 3.65
C ARG A 59 7.32 6.28 3.63
N GLY A 60 7.14 5.03 4.07
CA GLY A 60 8.17 3.99 4.02
C GLY A 60 8.58 3.63 2.59
N LEU A 61 7.62 3.65 1.64
CA LEU A 61 7.90 3.46 0.22
C LEU A 61 8.79 4.59 -0.31
N TYR A 62 8.39 5.85 -0.09
CA TYR A 62 9.16 7.00 -0.57
C TYR A 62 10.54 7.09 0.08
N THR A 63 10.65 6.85 1.39
CA THR A 63 11.94 6.79 2.08
C THR A 63 12.84 5.73 1.47
N THR A 64 12.32 4.52 1.19
CA THR A 64 13.10 3.45 0.57
C THR A 64 13.61 3.85 -0.82
N ILE A 65 12.78 4.48 -1.64
CA ILE A 65 13.18 4.96 -2.98
C ILE A 65 14.26 6.04 -2.87
N LEU A 66 14.10 6.99 -1.95
CA LEU A 66 15.08 8.07 -1.75
C LEU A 66 16.41 7.54 -1.18
N GLU A 67 16.39 6.55 -0.29
CA GLU A 67 17.58 5.90 0.23
C GLU A 67 18.36 5.14 -0.86
N ASP A 68 17.65 4.50 -1.78
CA ASP A 68 18.23 3.78 -2.92
C ASP A 68 18.85 4.77 -3.92
N LEU A 69 18.11 5.81 -4.30
CA LEU A 69 18.59 6.87 -5.19
C LEU A 69 19.75 7.68 -4.59
N GLY A 70 19.68 7.96 -3.28
CA GLY A 70 20.69 8.71 -2.54
C GLY A 70 21.94 7.90 -2.19
N GLY A 71 21.99 6.61 -2.55
CA GLY A 71 23.14 5.73 -2.30
C GLY A 71 23.33 5.33 -0.84
N SER A 72 22.34 5.56 0.03
CA SER A 72 22.41 5.20 1.45
C SER A 72 22.19 3.71 1.71
N ARG A 73 21.56 2.96 0.78
CA ARG A 73 21.48 1.50 0.86
C ARG A 73 22.55 0.84 -0.01
N ARG A 74 23.55 0.24 0.63
CA ARG A 74 24.27 -0.88 0.03
C ARG A 74 23.30 -2.06 -0.02
N GLN A 75 23.13 -2.62 -1.21
CA GLN A 75 22.40 -3.85 -1.48
C GLN A 75 22.96 -4.99 -0.61
N THR A 76 22.41 -5.20 0.57
CA THR A 76 22.63 -6.41 1.36
C THR A 76 21.28 -6.94 1.81
N ASP A 77 20.87 -8.01 1.14
CA ASP A 77 19.98 -9.08 1.58
C ASP A 77 18.96 -8.72 2.66
N ARG A 78 17.72 -8.49 2.24
CA ARG A 78 16.56 -8.86 3.05
C ARG A 78 15.61 -9.68 2.18
N ARG A 79 15.69 -11.00 2.39
CA ARG A 79 14.62 -11.93 2.04
C ARG A 79 13.40 -11.53 2.86
N TRP A 80 12.30 -11.27 2.17
CA TRP A 80 10.96 -11.43 2.70
C TRP A 80 10.47 -12.79 2.22
#